data_AF-A0A1I5K3C9-F1
#
_entry.id   AF-A0A1I5K3C9-F1
#
_cell.length_a   1.000
_cell.length_b   1.000
_cell.length_c   1.000
_cell.angle_alpha   90.00
_cell.angle_beta   90.00
_cell.angle_gamma   90.00
#
_symmetry.space_group_name_H-M   'P 1'
#
loop_
_entity.id
_entity.type
_entity.pdbx_description
1 polymer ?
#
loop_
_entity_poly.entity_id
_entity_poly.type
_entity_poly.pdbx_seq_one_letter_code
_entity_poly.pdbx_strand_id
1 'polypeptide(L)'
;MSADWNTKYGTRRVRHDPPTLDEAIFAAVGITDDHEQQAEIAAALMGMPLEIVQAEVKKQARTNSRITATRVIAGEQGAQRSVVVERRVVRRFGNDKRTGT
;
A
#
# COMPACT_ATOMS: atom_id res chain seq x y z
N MET A 1 -27.29 -0.04 19.00
CA MET A 1 -27.17 -1.52 19.08
C MET A 1 -26.51 -1.84 20.41
N SER A 2 -27.16 -2.63 21.27
CA SER A 2 -26.61 -2.98 22.59
C SER A 2 -25.35 -3.84 22.44
N ALA A 3 -24.30 -3.52 23.21
CA ALA A 3 -23.02 -4.23 23.18
C ALA A 3 -23.12 -5.70 23.66
N ASP A 4 -24.24 -6.06 24.29
CA ASP A 4 -24.48 -7.37 24.86
C ASP A 4 -25.38 -8.20 23.94
N TRP A 5 -24.85 -9.34 23.49
CA TRP A 5 -25.55 -10.40 22.79
C TRP A 5 -26.09 -11.40 23.80
N ASN A 6 -27.41 -11.56 23.87
CA ASN A 6 -28.01 -12.57 24.74
C ASN A 6 -27.97 -13.96 24.09
N THR A 7 -27.20 -14.90 24.67
CA THR A 7 -27.13 -16.29 24.21
C THR A 7 -27.89 -17.21 25.17
N LYS A 8 -28.16 -18.46 24.76
CA LYS A 8 -28.75 -19.48 25.66
C LYS A 8 -27.89 -19.80 26.90
N TYR A 9 -26.64 -19.35 26.93
CA TYR A 9 -25.70 -19.51 28.04
C TYR A 9 -25.42 -18.18 28.77
N GLY A 10 -26.24 -17.15 28.57
CA GLY A 10 -26.09 -15.83 29.17
C GLY A 10 -25.60 -14.75 28.20
N THR A 11 -25.43 -13.54 28.73
CA THR A 11 -25.01 -12.36 27.97
C THR A 11 -23.53 -12.40 27.62
N ARG A 12 -23.21 -12.19 26.34
CA ARG A 12 -21.84 -12.08 25.83
C ARG A 12 -21.61 -10.68 25.29
N ARG A 13 -20.41 -10.13 25.52
CA ARG A 13 -20.02 -8.85 24.91
C ARG A 13 -19.61 -9.09 23.45
N VAL A 14 -20.18 -8.31 22.54
CA VAL A 14 -19.80 -8.30 21.13
C VAL A 14 -18.58 -7.41 20.98
N ARG A 15 -17.52 -7.94 20.34
CA ARG A 15 -16.35 -7.13 19.98
C ARG A 15 -16.74 -6.20 18.84
N HIS A 16 -16.46 -4.91 19.02
CA HIS A 16 -16.72 -3.89 18.01
C HIS A 16 -15.37 -3.37 17.50
N ASP A 17 -14.98 -3.81 16.31
CA ASP A 17 -13.83 -3.27 15.59
C ASP A 17 -14.37 -2.45 14.41
N PRO A 18 -14.29 -1.11 14.46
CA PRO A 18 -14.71 -0.27 13.33
C PRO A 18 -13.79 -0.50 12.12
N PRO A 19 -14.30 -0.28 10.90
CA PRO A 19 -13.47 -0.43 9.70
C PRO A 19 -12.30 0.56 9.74
N THR A 20 -11.16 0.10 9.24
CA THR A 20 -9.96 0.91 9.08
C THR A 20 -9.87 1.52 7.69
N LEU A 21 -9.11 2.62 7.56
CA LEU A 21 -8.88 3.25 6.26
C LEU A 21 -8.21 2.28 5.27
N ASP A 22 -7.30 1.44 5.74
CA ASP A 22 -6.62 0.45 4.91
C ASP A 22 -7.60 -0.58 4.33
N GLU A 23 -8.59 -1.02 5.11
CA GLU A 23 -9.65 -1.93 4.64
C GLU A 23 -10.57 -1.26 3.62
N ALA A 24 -10.90 0.02 3.81
CA ALA A 24 -11.68 0.78 2.84
C ALA A 24 -10.94 0.96 1.51
N ILE A 25 -9.64 1.26 1.55
CA ILE A 25 -8.81 1.34 0.35
C ILE A 25 -8.71 -0.03 -0.32
N PHE A 26 -8.50 -1.09 0.44
CA PHE A 26 -8.48 -2.46 -0.07
C PHE A 26 -9.79 -2.83 -0.79
N ALA A 27 -10.94 -2.47 -0.23
CA ALA A 27 -12.23 -2.68 -0.87
C ALA A 27 -12.37 -1.86 -2.17
N ALA A 28 -11.93 -0.60 -2.19
CA ALA A 28 -12.01 0.27 -3.35
C ALA A 28 -11.13 -0.22 -4.53
N VAL A 29 -9.95 -0.78 -4.24
CA VAL A 29 -9.08 -1.41 -5.25
C VAL A 29 -9.78 -2.57 -5.95
N GLY A 30 -10.67 -3.29 -5.26
CA GLY A 30 -11.47 -4.36 -5.86
C GLY A 30 -12.56 -3.87 -6.84
N ILE A 31 -12.83 -2.56 -6.88
CA ILE A 31 -13.89 -1.96 -7.70
C ILE A 31 -13.31 -1.21 -8.91
N THR A 32 -12.18 -0.52 -8.75
CA THR A 32 -11.58 0.31 -9.80
C THR A 32 -10.06 0.35 -9.68
N ASP A 33 -9.37 0.50 -10.83
CA ASP A 33 -7.91 0.65 -10.92
C ASP A 33 -7.46 2.13 -10.88
N ASP A 34 -8.39 3.07 -10.99
CA ASP A 34 -8.11 4.51 -10.94
C ASP A 34 -7.95 4.97 -9.49
N HIS A 35 -6.76 5.47 -9.14
CA HIS A 35 -6.44 5.94 -7.80
C HIS A 35 -7.29 7.13 -7.33
N GLU A 36 -7.77 7.98 -8.24
CA GLU A 36 -8.64 9.10 -7.88
C GLU A 36 -10.02 8.58 -7.45
N GLN A 37 -10.60 7.68 -8.24
CA GLN A 37 -11.86 7.01 -7.91
C GLN A 37 -11.76 6.13 -6.67
N GLN A 38 -10.63 5.42 -6.48
CA GLN A 38 -10.38 4.64 -5.27
C GLN A 38 -10.45 5.53 -4.01
N ALA A 39 -9.86 6.73 -4.09
CA ALA A 39 -9.87 7.67 -2.98
C ALA A 39 -11.28 8.22 -2.69
N GLU A 40 -12.08 8.49 -3.72
CA GLU A 40 -13.49 8.91 -3.55
C GLU A 40 -14.33 7.84 -2.89
N ILE A 41 -14.21 6.58 -3.34
CA ILE A 41 -14.95 5.45 -2.77
C ILE A 41 -14.53 5.22 -1.32
N ALA A 42 -13.23 5.19 -1.02
CA ALA A 42 -12.74 4.98 0.34
C ALA A 42 -13.11 6.13 1.28
N ALA A 43 -13.10 7.38 0.79
CA ALA A 43 -13.58 8.54 1.55
C ALA A 43 -15.07 8.43 1.88
N ALA A 44 -15.90 8.01 0.91
CA ALA A 44 -17.32 7.77 1.12
C ALA A 44 -17.59 6.64 2.12
N LEU A 45 -16.81 5.55 2.08
CA LEU A 45 -16.91 4.43 3.02
C LEU A 45 -16.54 4.82 4.45
N MET A 46 -15.51 5.65 4.62
CA MET A 46 -15.00 6.06 5.94
C MET A 46 -15.62 7.34 6.50
N GLY A 47 -16.32 8.12 5.68
CA GLY A 47 -16.81 9.45 6.04
C GLY A 47 -15.67 10.45 6.31
N MET A 48 -14.54 10.31 5.61
CA MET A 48 -13.33 11.11 5.80
C MET A 48 -13.13 12.11 4.64
N PRO A 49 -12.40 13.22 4.86
CA PRO A 49 -12.04 14.15 3.78
C PRO A 49 -11.24 13.49 2.67
N LEU A 50 -11.56 13.82 1.42
CA LEU A 50 -10.93 13.24 0.24
C LEU A 50 -9.42 13.48 0.21
N GLU A 51 -8.93 14.67 0.61
CA GLU A 51 -7.50 14.97 0.54
C GLU A 51 -6.65 14.06 1.43
N ILE A 52 -7.19 13.67 2.60
CA ILE A 52 -6.51 12.77 3.54
C ILE A 52 -6.41 11.36 2.94
N VAL A 53 -7.51 10.88 2.36
CA VAL A 53 -7.57 9.54 1.76
C VAL A 53 -6.69 9.45 0.50
N GLN A 54 -6.66 10.50 -0.34
CA GLN A 54 -5.80 10.55 -1.51
C GLN A 54 -4.32 10.39 -1.17
N ALA A 55 -3.85 10.98 -0.07
CA ALA A 55 -2.48 10.84 0.39
C ALA A 55 -2.16 9.38 0.76
N GLU A 56 -3.08 8.70 1.45
CA GLU A 56 -2.90 7.32 1.87
C GLU A 56 -2.97 6.34 0.69
N VAL A 57 -3.91 6.51 -0.24
CA VAL A 57 -4.00 5.72 -1.48
C VAL A 57 -2.70 5.82 -2.29
N LYS A 58 -2.18 7.05 -2.48
CA LYS A 58 -0.90 7.26 -3.19
C LYS A 58 0.28 6.60 -2.47
N LYS A 59 0.27 6.61 -1.13
CA LYS A 59 1.30 5.97 -0.32
C LYS A 59 1.24 4.44 -0.46
N GLN A 60 0.05 3.84 -0.39
CA GLN A 60 -0.15 2.42 -0.57
C GLN A 60 0.24 1.95 -1.99
N ALA A 61 -0.15 2.68 -3.03
CA ALA A 61 0.22 2.39 -4.42
C ALA A 61 1.75 2.32 -4.60
N ARG A 62 2.49 3.28 -4.03
CA ARG A 62 3.97 3.29 -4.06
C ARG A 62 4.60 2.14 -3.27
N THR A 63 3.98 1.72 -2.17
CA THR A 63 4.46 0.57 -1.39
C THR A 63 4.25 -0.72 -2.18
N ASN A 64 3.06 -0.89 -2.77
CA ASN A 64 2.73 -2.07 -3.56
C ASN A 64 3.66 -2.21 -4.78
N SER A 65 3.95 -1.10 -5.48
CA SER A 65 4.87 -1.09 -6.62
C SER A 65 6.32 -1.46 -6.24
N ARG A 66 6.76 -1.17 -5.01
CA ARG A 66 8.10 -1.58 -4.52
C ARG A 66 8.16 -3.05 -4.16
N ILE A 67 7.09 -3.58 -3.59
CA ILE A 67 6.98 -5.00 -3.24
C ILE A 67 7.02 -5.84 -4.53
N THR A 68 6.28 -5.45 -5.57
CA THR A 68 6.28 -6.15 -6.86
C THR A 68 7.60 -6.05 -7.61
N ALA A 69 8.35 -4.96 -7.46
CA ALA A 69 9.69 -4.80 -8.06
C ALA A 69 10.77 -5.65 -7.36
N THR A 70 10.55 -6.09 -6.13
CA THR A 70 11.53 -6.89 -5.37
C THR A 70 11.41 -8.36 -5.78
N ARG A 71 12.12 -8.77 -6.83
CA ARG A 71 12.16 -10.16 -7.29
C ARG A 71 12.97 -11.00 -6.29
N VAL A 72 12.31 -11.57 -5.28
CA VAL A 72 12.93 -12.50 -4.34
C VAL A 72 13.20 -13.82 -5.07
N ILE A 73 14.48 -14.12 -5.37
CA ILE A 73 14.88 -15.42 -5.89
C ILE A 73 14.99 -16.37 -4.70
N ALA A 74 14.02 -17.27 -4.53
CA ALA A 74 14.13 -18.33 -3.55
C ALA A 74 15.24 -19.30 -4.01
N GLY A 75 16.40 -19.23 -3.34
CA GLY A 75 17.39 -20.31 -3.40
C GLY A 75 16.87 -21.56 -2.69
N GLU A 76 17.48 -22.71 -2.98
CA GLU A 76 17.20 -24.00 -2.35
C GLU A 76 17.18 -23.89 -0.81
N GLN A 77 16.30 -24.67 -0.16
CA GLN A 77 16.01 -24.58 1.29
C GLN A 77 17.30 -24.63 2.12
N GLY A 78 17.74 -23.48 2.65
CA GLY A 78 18.99 -23.32 3.40
C GLY A 78 19.99 -22.32 2.81
N ALA A 79 19.80 -21.86 1.57
CA ALA A 79 20.65 -20.87 0.93
C ALA A 79 20.32 -19.42 1.36
N GLN A 80 21.36 -18.58 1.50
CA GLN A 80 21.24 -17.17 1.82
C GLN A 80 20.43 -16.44 0.73
N ARG A 81 19.42 -15.67 1.14
CA ARG A 81 18.53 -14.93 0.22
C ARG A 81 19.35 -13.89 -0.57
N SER A 82 19.41 -14.04 -1.89
CA SER A 82 20.11 -13.08 -2.76
C SER A 82 19.17 -11.93 -3.13
N VAL A 83 19.62 -10.69 -2.91
CA VAL A 83 18.91 -9.47 -3.30
C VAL A 83 19.61 -8.89 -4.53
N VAL A 84 18.91 -8.83 -5.66
CA VAL A 84 19.41 -8.22 -6.89
C VAL A 84 18.99 -6.75 -6.91
N VAL A 85 19.97 -5.85 -6.97
CA VAL A 85 19.73 -4.40 -7.08
C VAL A 85 20.23 -3.93 -8.43
N GLU A 86 19.33 -3.40 -9.26
CA GLU A 86 19.72 -2.69 -10.49
C GLU A 86 20.11 -1.25 -10.16
N ARG A 87 21.40 -0.93 -10.28
CA ARG A 87 21.91 0.43 -10.05
C ARG A 87 21.76 1.27 -11.32
N ARG A 88 20.84 2.24 -11.31
CA ARG A 88 20.74 3.25 -12.36
C ARG A 88 21.93 4.22 -12.29
N VAL A 89 22.78 4.21 -13.33
CA VAL A 89 23.87 5.19 -13.47
C VAL A 89 23.31 6.49 -14.03
N VAL A 90 23.27 7.54 -13.20
CA VAL A 90 22.98 8.89 -13.66
C VAL A 90 24.18 9.36 -14.49
N ARG A 91 23.98 9.63 -15.79
CA ARG A 91 25.03 10.23 -16.62
C ARG A 91 25.35 11.61 -16.04
N ARG A 92 26.54 11.78 -15.46
CA ARG A 92 27.10 13.11 -15.23
C ARG A 92 27.33 13.72 -16.61
N PHE A 93 26.67 14.83 -16.91
CA PHE A 93 27.03 15.65 -18.07
C PHE A 93 28.51 16.01 -17.92
N GLY A 94 29.35 15.44 -18.78
CA GLY A 94 30.78 15.67 -18.79
C GLY A 94 31.05 17.12 -19.17
N ASN A 95 31.76 17.84 -18.31
CA ASN A 95 32.41 19.08 -18.70
C ASN A 95 33.63 18.70 -19.54
N ASP A 96 33.40 18.42 -20.82
CA ASP A 96 34.40 18.06 -21.80
C ASP A 96 35.20 19.31 -22.18
N LYS A 97 36.14 19.71 -21.33
CA LYS A 97 37.15 20.72 -21.68
C LYS A 97 38.36 20.02 -22.30
N ARG A 98 38.17 19.53 -23.52
CA ARG A 98 39.27 19.22 -24.44
C ARG A 98 39.78 20.53 -25.05
N THR A 99 40.65 21.25 -24.34
CA THR A 99 41.64 22.14 -24.96
C THR A 99 42.77 21.24 -25.40
N GLY A 100 42.96 20.96 -26.70
CA GLY A 100 43.58 21.90 -27.64
C GLY A 100 45.03 21.45 -27.80
N THR A 101 45.39 21.07 -29.03
CA THR A 101 46.69 20.54 -29.52
C THR A 101 47.94 21.13 -28.91
#